data_AF-A0A954SFS0-F1
#
_entry.id   AF-A0A954SFS0-F1
#
_cell.length_a   1.000
_cell.length_b   1.000
_cell.length_c   1.000
_cell.angle_alpha   90.00
_cell.angle_beta   90.00
_cell.angle_gamma   90.00
#
_symmetry.space_group_name_H-M   'P 1'
#
loop_
_entity.id
_entity.type
_entity.pdbx_description
1 polymer ?
#
loop_
_entity_poly.entity_id
_entity_poly.type
_entity_poly.pdbx_seq_one_letter_code
_entity_poly.pdbx_strand_id
1 'polypeptide(L)'
;MISMTVRSIGFLSLLLVATLAIAEVPVYAPVAAELIRPRDGLGNVLQKLEEGKPVNIAYLGGSITAANGWRVKSREWFAKKFPKAQVEEIHAAIGGTGSDLGVFRVNWDALRHKPDLLFVEFAVNDGGASPERIWSAMEGIVRQTWAADPRTDICFVYTFRTGYEKELRAGECPRAASAMEMLADHYGIPSVNFALKIVGLEQAGGLVFQSAEATPEGIVRFSSDGVHPLDEGHQIYTDVLAQAVEEMTLTSKPMDHSSKLAKPFVENNWQAAKMVPLTQGMLSPEWKLLPADNSLVRSFGNRMGPLWEATEPGAKITFKFKGSSAKLYDLLGPDGGQVIITVDGVTREKPVARFDSYCTYHRIATLSLAEGLDPNEVHTVTVEIHPEQPDRQPVAFRLKDPETELKAPKYQGTKVRTSQILILGDVVTD
;
A
#
# COMPACT_ATOMS: atom_id res chain seq x y z
N MET A 1 -75.39 45.12 -20.18
CA MET A 1 -74.86 43.73 -20.18
C MET A 1 -73.35 43.82 -20.16
N ILE A 2 -72.75 43.21 -19.15
CA ILE A 2 -71.33 43.30 -18.80
C ILE A 2 -70.51 42.49 -19.81
N SER A 3 -69.48 43.10 -20.41
CA SER A 3 -68.48 42.38 -21.21
C SER A 3 -67.13 42.50 -20.51
N MET A 4 -66.72 41.42 -19.83
CA MET A 4 -65.35 41.20 -19.37
C MET A 4 -64.52 40.65 -20.53
N THR A 5 -63.33 41.20 -20.75
CA THR A 5 -62.29 40.50 -21.52
C THR A 5 -60.95 40.62 -20.80
N VAL A 6 -60.41 39.45 -20.49
CA VAL A 6 -59.24 39.18 -19.65
C VAL A 6 -57.94 39.52 -20.40
N ARG A 7 -57.00 40.18 -19.73
CA ARG A 7 -55.60 40.30 -20.18
C ARG A 7 -54.80 39.11 -19.66
N SER A 8 -54.32 38.26 -20.57
CA SER A 8 -53.39 37.18 -20.26
C SER A 8 -51.97 37.72 -20.02
N ILE A 9 -51.38 37.40 -18.87
CA ILE A 9 -49.96 37.60 -18.57
C ILE A 9 -49.26 36.27 -18.86
N GLY A 10 -48.36 36.25 -19.85
CA GLY A 10 -47.52 35.09 -20.15
C GLY A 10 -46.36 34.99 -19.16
N PHE A 11 -46.29 33.90 -18.41
CA PHE A 11 -45.10 33.51 -17.66
C PHE A 11 -44.15 32.74 -18.58
N LEU A 12 -42.93 33.25 -18.76
CA LEU A 12 -41.86 32.56 -19.47
C LEU A 12 -41.06 31.73 -18.45
N SER A 13 -41.27 30.43 -18.44
CA SER A 13 -40.55 29.49 -17.58
C SER A 13 -39.16 29.20 -18.18
N LEU A 14 -38.10 29.70 -17.55
CA LEU A 14 -36.72 29.34 -17.90
C LEU A 14 -36.44 27.93 -17.35
N LEU A 15 -36.38 26.90 -18.21
CA LEU A 15 -35.88 25.58 -17.83
C LEU A 15 -34.36 25.66 -17.67
N LEU A 16 -33.88 25.57 -16.42
CA LEU A 16 -32.46 25.39 -16.11
C LEU A 16 -32.10 23.93 -16.37
N VAL A 17 -31.49 23.63 -17.51
CA VAL A 17 -30.92 22.30 -17.79
C VAL A 17 -29.59 22.22 -17.05
N ALA A 18 -29.60 21.53 -15.90
CA ALA A 18 -28.36 21.19 -15.20
C ALA A 18 -27.60 20.14 -16.04
N THR A 19 -26.55 20.57 -16.74
CA THR A 19 -25.59 19.65 -17.34
C THR A 19 -24.82 18.97 -16.22
N LEU A 20 -25.11 17.68 -15.98
CA LEU A 20 -24.27 16.82 -15.16
C LEU A 20 -22.89 16.76 -15.85
N ALA A 21 -21.91 17.46 -15.28
CA ALA A 21 -20.52 17.31 -15.69
C ALA A 21 -20.09 15.88 -15.30
N ILE A 22 -20.02 14.99 -16.30
CA ILE A 22 -19.42 13.67 -16.14
C ILE A 22 -17.96 13.93 -15.76
N ALA A 23 -17.49 13.39 -14.63
CA ALA A 23 -16.09 13.47 -14.27
C ALA A 23 -15.26 12.78 -15.37
N GLU A 24 -14.37 13.52 -16.03
CA GLU A 24 -13.48 12.93 -17.03
C GLU A 24 -12.57 11.91 -16.34
N VAL A 25 -12.53 10.70 -16.91
CA VAL A 25 -11.61 9.64 -16.46
C VAL A 25 -10.18 10.14 -16.68
N PRO A 26 -9.31 10.11 -15.66
CA PRO A 26 -7.95 10.60 -15.82
C PRO A 26 -7.20 9.76 -16.86
N VAL A 27 -6.50 10.44 -17.77
CA VAL A 27 -5.65 9.82 -18.79
C VAL A 27 -4.21 9.94 -18.34
N TYR A 28 -3.49 8.81 -18.30
CA TYR A 28 -2.10 8.77 -17.85
C TYR A 28 -1.22 9.67 -18.73
N ALA A 29 -0.36 10.45 -18.08
CA ALA A 29 0.73 11.18 -18.71
C ALA A 29 1.99 11.10 -17.84
N PRO A 30 3.20 11.02 -18.44
CA PRO A 30 4.43 11.26 -17.69
C PRO A 30 4.41 12.63 -17.03
N VAL A 31 4.88 12.71 -15.79
CA VAL A 31 4.98 13.97 -15.02
C VAL A 31 6.45 14.35 -14.90
N ALA A 32 6.76 15.65 -15.02
CA ALA A 32 8.11 16.15 -14.85
C ALA A 32 8.66 15.85 -13.45
N ALA A 33 9.89 15.35 -13.38
CA ALA A 33 10.56 15.08 -12.13
C ALA A 33 11.00 16.39 -11.47
N GLU A 34 10.50 16.63 -10.26
CA GLU A 34 10.95 17.71 -9.39
C GLU A 34 11.38 17.12 -8.06
N LEU A 35 12.43 17.69 -7.45
CA LEU A 35 12.98 17.18 -6.20
C LEU A 35 11.96 17.31 -5.05
N ILE A 36 11.28 18.45 -4.99
CA ILE A 36 10.31 18.82 -3.96
C ILE A 36 9.13 19.51 -4.65
N ARG A 37 7.92 19.04 -4.39
CA ARG A 37 6.67 19.71 -4.80
C ARG A 37 5.85 20.00 -3.54
N PRO A 38 5.82 21.24 -3.05
CA PRO A 38 5.21 21.55 -1.75
C PRO A 38 3.67 21.44 -1.75
N ARG A 39 3.00 21.79 -2.85
CA ARG A 39 1.52 21.85 -2.95
C ARG A 39 0.89 22.52 -1.72
N ASP A 40 -0.09 21.88 -1.06
CA ASP A 40 -0.73 22.42 0.14
C ASP A 40 0.15 22.29 1.40
N GLY A 41 1.21 21.46 1.33
CA GLY A 41 2.24 21.36 2.36
C GLY A 41 1.86 20.50 3.57
N LEU A 42 2.52 20.75 4.70
CA LEU A 42 2.46 19.95 5.93
C LEU A 42 2.02 20.79 7.15
N GLY A 43 1.03 21.66 6.93
CA GLY A 43 0.72 22.72 7.88
C GLY A 43 0.21 22.22 9.24
N ASN A 44 -0.52 21.10 9.28
CA ASN A 44 -1.12 20.60 10.52
C ASN A 44 -0.06 20.02 11.45
N VAL A 45 0.82 19.16 10.92
CA VAL A 45 1.89 18.55 11.70
C VAL A 45 2.94 19.58 12.10
N LEU A 46 3.29 20.52 11.21
CA LEU A 46 4.25 21.59 11.52
C LEU A 46 3.76 22.48 12.67
N GLN A 47 2.48 22.88 12.66
CA GLN A 47 1.89 23.62 13.78
C GLN A 47 2.01 22.86 15.10
N LYS A 48 1.70 21.55 15.11
CA LYS A 48 1.83 20.74 16.33
C LYS A 48 3.28 20.65 16.82
N LEU A 49 4.23 20.47 15.90
CA LEU A 49 5.66 20.41 16.20
C LEU A 49 6.18 21.72 16.80
N GLU A 50 5.80 22.87 16.22
CA GLU A 50 6.18 24.21 16.70
C GLU A 50 5.60 24.53 18.09
N GLU A 51 4.36 24.10 18.34
CA GLU A 51 3.69 24.22 19.62
C GLU A 51 4.22 23.26 20.70
N GLY A 52 5.12 22.32 20.34
CA GLY A 52 5.67 21.33 21.25
C GLY A 52 4.67 20.22 21.65
N LYS A 53 3.64 19.99 20.84
CA LYS A 53 2.66 18.91 21.08
C LYS A 53 3.23 17.55 20.66
N PRO A 54 2.76 16.43 21.26
CA PRO A 54 3.10 15.09 20.78
C PRO A 54 2.66 14.89 19.33
N VAL A 55 3.55 14.30 18.52
CA VAL A 55 3.36 14.07 17.09
C VAL A 55 3.65 12.62 16.75
N ASN A 56 2.69 11.96 16.08
CA ASN A 56 2.84 10.61 15.57
C ASN A 56 3.10 10.64 14.06
N ILE A 57 4.23 10.12 13.61
CA ILE A 57 4.57 10.04 12.18
C ILE A 57 4.47 8.59 11.71
N ALA A 58 3.54 8.32 10.81
CA ALA A 58 3.37 7.02 10.16
C ALA A 58 4.14 6.92 8.85
N TYR A 59 4.72 5.74 8.63
CA TYR A 59 5.50 5.41 7.45
C TYR A 59 4.91 4.16 6.79
N LEU A 60 4.05 4.38 5.80
CA LEU A 60 3.38 3.33 5.04
C LEU A 60 4.16 3.08 3.74
N GLY A 61 4.84 1.94 3.64
CA GLY A 61 5.60 1.63 2.44
C GLY A 61 6.15 0.21 2.35
N GLY A 62 7.03 0.03 1.38
CA GLY A 62 7.68 -1.25 1.06
C GLY A 62 8.93 -1.54 1.89
N SER A 63 9.86 -2.33 1.32
CA SER A 63 11.08 -2.79 2.01
C SER A 63 12.07 -1.67 2.31
N ILE A 64 12.17 -0.67 1.44
CA ILE A 64 13.05 0.49 1.63
C ILE A 64 12.61 1.30 2.85
N THR A 65 11.29 1.41 3.08
CA THR A 65 10.72 2.07 4.26
C THR A 65 10.76 1.18 5.52
N ALA A 66 10.71 -0.14 5.37
CA ALA A 66 10.82 -1.09 6.48
C ALA A 66 12.22 -1.16 7.10
N ALA A 67 13.26 -0.80 6.33
CA ALA A 67 14.62 -0.74 6.81
C ALA A 67 14.79 0.27 7.97
N ASN A 68 15.80 0.04 8.82
CA ASN A 68 16.25 1.01 9.81
C ASN A 68 17.07 2.12 9.13
N GLY A 69 16.42 2.85 8.22
CA GLY A 69 17.04 3.83 7.34
C GLY A 69 16.33 5.17 7.40
N TRP A 70 15.94 5.69 6.24
CA TRP A 70 15.36 7.04 6.08
C TRP A 70 14.16 7.30 7.02
N ARG A 71 13.35 6.27 7.29
CA ARG A 71 12.26 6.34 8.28
C ARG A 71 12.75 6.73 9.67
N VAL A 72 13.71 5.97 10.21
CA VAL A 72 14.24 6.19 11.56
C VAL A 72 15.01 7.51 11.61
N LYS A 73 15.88 7.73 10.61
CA LYS A 73 16.70 8.95 10.50
C LYS A 73 15.87 10.22 10.35
N SER A 74 14.76 10.18 9.60
CA SER A 74 13.86 11.34 9.47
C SER A 74 13.10 11.63 10.76
N ARG A 75 12.62 10.60 11.48
CA ARG A 75 12.01 10.79 12.80
C ARG A 75 12.99 11.42 13.79
N GLU A 76 14.24 10.96 13.79
CA GLU A 76 15.32 11.55 14.60
C GLU A 76 15.61 13.00 14.20
N TRP A 77 15.59 13.32 12.90
CA TRP A 77 15.71 14.68 12.42
C TRP A 77 14.56 15.57 12.92
N PHE A 78 13.30 15.11 12.83
CA PHE A 78 12.15 15.83 13.37
C PHE A 78 12.31 16.09 14.88
N ALA A 79 12.68 15.08 15.66
CA ALA A 79 12.91 15.22 17.10
C ALA A 79 14.03 16.22 17.43
N LYS A 80 15.10 16.25 16.62
CA LYS A 80 16.20 17.20 16.77
C LYS A 80 15.79 18.63 16.37
N LYS A 81 15.03 18.79 15.28
CA LYS A 81 14.57 20.08 14.76
C LYS A 81 13.54 20.73 15.67
N PHE A 82 12.65 19.92 16.26
CA PHE A 82 11.56 20.35 17.11
C PHE A 82 11.71 19.75 18.53
N PRO A 83 12.73 20.16 19.31
CA PRO A 83 13.06 19.51 20.58
C PRO A 83 12.01 19.71 21.68
N LYS A 84 11.02 20.58 21.46
CA LYS A 84 9.89 20.77 22.37
C LYS A 84 8.78 19.73 22.19
N ALA A 85 8.71 19.09 21.02
CA ALA A 85 7.71 18.09 20.68
C ALA A 85 8.25 16.68 20.94
N GLN A 86 7.40 15.79 21.46
CA GLN A 86 7.66 14.36 21.44
C GLN A 86 7.28 13.81 20.07
N VAL A 87 8.23 13.25 19.34
CA VAL A 87 8.00 12.70 17.99
C VAL A 87 8.12 11.18 18.04
N GLU A 88 7.01 10.50 17.79
CA GLU A 88 6.90 9.04 17.80
C GLU A 88 6.75 8.49 16.38
N GLU A 89 7.30 7.29 16.16
CA GLU A 89 7.13 6.58 14.89
C GLU A 89 5.98 5.57 14.93
N ILE A 90 5.19 5.53 13.86
CA ILE A 90 4.31 4.42 13.55
C ILE A 90 4.92 3.66 12.37
N HIS A 91 5.55 2.53 12.67
CA HIS A 91 6.17 1.69 11.65
C HIS A 91 5.10 0.89 10.90
N ALA A 92 4.62 1.42 9.77
CA ALA A 92 3.58 0.82 8.92
C ALA A 92 4.14 0.22 7.61
N ALA A 93 5.40 -0.19 7.58
CA ALA A 93 6.04 -0.72 6.37
C ALA A 93 6.14 -2.26 6.38
N ILE A 94 5.94 -2.86 5.21
CA ILE A 94 6.07 -4.30 4.99
C ILE A 94 6.85 -4.52 3.70
N GLY A 95 7.96 -5.26 3.80
CA GLY A 95 8.85 -5.51 2.67
C GLY A 95 8.17 -6.24 1.51
N GLY A 96 8.46 -5.80 0.29
CA GLY A 96 7.95 -6.42 -0.94
C GLY A 96 6.46 -6.18 -1.21
N THR A 97 5.84 -5.17 -0.59
CA THR A 97 4.40 -4.87 -0.73
C THR A 97 4.17 -3.53 -1.43
N GLY A 98 3.17 -3.48 -2.31
CA GLY A 98 2.73 -2.27 -3.00
C GLY A 98 1.52 -1.60 -2.35
N SER A 99 1.03 -0.54 -2.98
CA SER A 99 -0.17 0.18 -2.54
C SER A 99 -1.41 -0.72 -2.54
N ASP A 100 -1.43 -1.73 -3.40
CA ASP A 100 -2.54 -2.67 -3.57
C ASP A 100 -2.75 -3.63 -2.37
N LEU A 101 -1.77 -3.75 -1.48
CA LEU A 101 -1.93 -4.31 -0.13
C LEU A 101 -2.01 -3.18 0.90
N GLY A 102 -1.22 -2.11 0.74
CA GLY A 102 -1.18 -0.96 1.64
C GLY A 102 -2.57 -0.39 1.96
N VAL A 103 -3.43 -0.27 0.95
CA VAL A 103 -4.79 0.25 1.05
C VAL A 103 -5.74 -0.58 1.92
N PHE A 104 -5.55 -1.91 2.02
CA PHE A 104 -6.37 -2.73 2.91
C PHE A 104 -5.90 -2.61 4.36
N ARG A 105 -4.59 -2.47 4.58
CA ARG A 105 -3.97 -2.49 5.90
C ARG A 105 -3.74 -1.10 6.51
N VAL A 106 -3.95 -0.02 5.77
CA VAL A 106 -3.66 1.35 6.22
C VAL A 106 -4.35 1.67 7.55
N ASN A 107 -5.59 1.22 7.74
CA ASN A 107 -6.28 1.38 9.02
C ASN A 107 -5.55 0.64 10.17
N TRP A 108 -5.24 -0.64 9.95
CA TRP A 108 -4.60 -1.50 10.94
C TRP A 108 -3.17 -1.08 11.29
N ASP A 109 -2.36 -0.76 10.28
CA ASP A 109 -0.94 -0.48 10.47
C ASP A 109 -0.65 0.99 10.79
N ALA A 110 -1.53 1.93 10.40
CA ALA A 110 -1.32 3.37 10.58
C ALA A 110 -2.49 4.07 11.28
N LEU A 111 -3.68 4.13 10.67
CA LEU A 111 -4.73 5.09 11.09
C LEU A 111 -5.27 4.84 12.49
N ARG A 112 -5.37 3.57 12.93
CA ARG A 112 -5.79 3.26 14.31
C ARG A 112 -4.86 3.84 15.38
N HIS A 113 -3.62 4.18 15.00
CA HIS A 113 -2.62 4.82 15.85
C HIS A 113 -2.66 6.36 15.77
N LYS A 114 -3.63 6.94 15.05
CA LYS A 114 -3.88 8.39 14.94
C LYS A 114 -2.62 9.17 14.53
N PRO A 115 -2.10 8.95 13.30
CA PRO A 115 -0.97 9.69 12.78
C PRO A 115 -1.33 11.15 12.54
N ASP A 116 -0.40 12.05 12.83
CA ASP A 116 -0.47 13.46 12.43
C ASP A 116 0.11 13.68 11.03
N LEU A 117 1.06 12.81 10.65
CA LEU A 117 1.69 12.79 9.34
C LEU A 117 1.77 11.34 8.85
N LEU A 118 1.33 11.10 7.61
CA LEU A 118 1.47 9.83 6.91
C LEU A 118 2.38 10.01 5.69
N PHE A 119 3.58 9.45 5.76
CA PHE A 119 4.39 9.22 4.56
C PHE A 119 3.92 7.97 3.83
N VAL A 120 3.74 8.08 2.50
CA VAL A 120 3.36 6.98 1.62
C VAL A 120 4.46 6.75 0.57
N GLU A 121 5.02 5.53 0.54
CA GLU A 121 6.16 5.16 -0.28
C GLU A 121 5.92 3.81 -0.98
N PHE A 122 5.45 3.84 -2.23
CA PHE A 122 5.15 2.62 -2.98
C PHE A 122 5.62 2.62 -4.44
N ALA A 123 6.21 3.70 -4.96
CA ALA A 123 6.52 3.81 -6.39
C ALA A 123 7.40 2.64 -6.92
N VAL A 124 8.40 2.22 -6.14
CA VAL A 124 9.25 1.06 -6.50
C VAL A 124 8.45 -0.24 -6.52
N ASN A 125 7.60 -0.47 -5.53
CA ASN A 125 6.79 -1.69 -5.42
C ASN A 125 5.65 -1.74 -6.45
N ASP A 126 5.12 -0.58 -6.83
CA ASP A 126 4.06 -0.43 -7.81
C ASP A 126 4.59 -0.34 -9.25
N GLY A 127 5.90 -0.43 -9.46
CA GLY A 127 6.52 -0.26 -10.78
C GLY A 127 5.94 -1.19 -11.87
N GLY A 128 5.44 -2.37 -11.48
CA GLY A 128 4.78 -3.32 -12.37
C GLY A 128 3.27 -3.10 -12.57
N ALA A 129 2.60 -2.32 -11.71
CA ALA A 129 1.18 -2.07 -11.76
C ALA A 129 0.80 -1.09 -12.89
N SER A 130 -0.45 -1.17 -13.36
CA SER A 130 -0.99 -0.17 -14.28
C SER A 130 -1.30 1.14 -13.54
N PRO A 131 -1.24 2.30 -14.20
CA PRO A 131 -1.62 3.58 -13.59
C PRO A 131 -2.99 3.55 -12.92
N GLU A 132 -3.98 2.90 -13.53
CA GLU A 132 -5.36 2.82 -13.02
C GLU A 132 -5.44 2.06 -11.70
N ARG A 133 -4.66 0.98 -11.56
CA ARG A 133 -4.57 0.23 -10.30
C ARG A 133 -3.86 1.03 -9.22
N ILE A 134 -2.78 1.75 -9.59
CA ILE A 134 -2.06 2.65 -8.68
C ILE A 134 -3.01 3.74 -8.17
N TRP A 135 -3.74 4.41 -9.07
CA TRP A 135 -4.72 5.42 -8.70
C TRP A 135 -5.78 4.87 -7.76
N SER A 136 -6.37 3.71 -8.10
CA SER A 136 -7.42 3.11 -7.26
C SER A 136 -6.94 2.84 -5.83
N ALA A 137 -5.75 2.25 -5.68
CA ALA A 137 -5.18 1.88 -4.39
C ALA A 137 -4.66 3.11 -3.60
N MET A 138 -3.86 3.96 -4.23
CA MET A 138 -3.30 5.16 -3.59
C MET A 138 -4.38 6.17 -3.21
N GLU A 139 -5.39 6.36 -4.05
CA GLU A 139 -6.55 7.19 -3.71
C GLU A 139 -7.32 6.59 -2.54
N GLY A 140 -7.49 5.27 -2.50
CA GLY A 140 -8.07 4.58 -1.36
C GLY A 140 -7.34 4.88 -0.05
N ILE A 141 -5.99 4.89 -0.06
CA ILE A 141 -5.16 5.26 1.10
C ILE A 141 -5.42 6.71 1.52
N VAL A 142 -5.40 7.66 0.58
CA VAL A 142 -5.63 9.09 0.84
C VAL A 142 -7.02 9.31 1.45
N ARG A 143 -8.05 8.75 0.81
CA ARG A 143 -9.43 8.94 1.21
C ARG A 143 -9.75 8.28 2.55
N GLN A 144 -9.20 7.09 2.82
CA GLN A 144 -9.32 6.46 4.14
C GLN A 144 -8.64 7.31 5.23
N THR A 145 -7.46 7.87 4.94
CA THR A 145 -6.71 8.70 5.89
C THR A 145 -7.52 9.94 6.29
N TRP A 146 -7.99 10.72 5.33
CA TRP A 146 -8.75 11.93 5.63
C TRP A 146 -10.20 11.69 6.07
N ALA A 147 -10.78 10.53 5.76
CA ALA A 147 -12.06 10.13 6.36
C ALA A 147 -11.89 9.75 7.84
N ALA A 148 -10.73 9.21 8.24
CA ALA A 148 -10.43 8.89 9.63
C ALA A 148 -10.08 10.15 10.45
N ASP A 149 -9.24 11.03 9.88
CA ASP A 149 -8.94 12.34 10.45
C ASP A 149 -8.55 13.33 9.32
N PRO A 150 -9.36 14.36 9.03
CA PRO A 150 -9.07 15.34 7.98
C PRO A 150 -7.91 16.27 8.32
N ARG A 151 -7.33 16.18 9.53
CA ARG A 151 -6.16 16.95 9.98
C ARG A 151 -4.85 16.18 9.87
N THR A 152 -4.86 14.90 9.49
CA THR A 152 -3.63 14.16 9.17
C THR A 152 -3.05 14.68 7.85
N ASP A 153 -1.79 15.15 7.90
CA ASP A 153 -1.06 15.51 6.69
C ASP A 153 -0.55 14.24 5.98
N ILE A 154 -0.49 14.29 4.65
CA ILE A 154 0.01 13.19 3.82
C ILE A 154 1.18 13.70 2.99
N CYS A 155 2.23 12.89 2.82
CA CYS A 155 3.34 13.20 1.91
C CYS A 155 3.72 11.96 1.10
N PHE A 156 3.80 12.11 -0.22
CA PHE A 156 4.30 11.04 -1.09
C PHE A 156 5.82 11.14 -1.21
N VAL A 157 6.51 10.01 -1.10
CA VAL A 157 7.96 9.97 -1.30
C VAL A 157 8.33 8.93 -2.34
N TYR A 158 9.30 9.25 -3.20
CA TYR A 158 9.70 8.39 -4.31
C TYR A 158 11.15 7.95 -4.15
N THR A 159 11.33 6.67 -3.81
CA THR A 159 12.63 6.02 -3.66
C THR A 159 13.19 5.57 -5.02
N PHE A 160 14.48 5.24 -5.04
CA PHE A 160 15.21 4.84 -6.25
C PHE A 160 15.34 3.33 -6.36
N ARG A 161 15.28 2.83 -7.60
CA ARG A 161 15.86 1.54 -8.00
C ARG A 161 16.55 1.70 -9.36
N THR A 162 17.50 0.81 -9.65
CA THR A 162 18.12 0.72 -10.98
C THR A 162 17.07 0.50 -12.06
N GLY A 163 17.25 1.12 -13.22
CA GLY A 163 16.27 1.19 -14.30
C GLY A 163 15.35 2.41 -14.24
N TYR A 164 15.38 3.24 -13.18
CA TYR A 164 14.65 4.52 -13.14
C TYR A 164 15.47 5.68 -13.73
N GLU A 165 16.78 5.52 -13.89
CA GLU A 165 17.66 6.56 -14.36
C GLU A 165 17.34 7.05 -15.77
N LYS A 166 16.71 6.22 -16.63
CA LYS A 166 16.37 6.62 -17.99
C LYS A 166 15.35 7.77 -18.00
N GLU A 167 14.22 7.58 -17.33
CA GLU A 167 13.15 8.58 -17.23
C GLU A 167 13.64 9.82 -16.47
N LEU A 168 14.35 9.61 -15.34
CA LEU A 168 14.85 10.72 -14.52
C LEU A 168 15.88 11.58 -15.25
N ARG A 169 16.76 10.98 -16.08
CA ARG A 169 17.71 11.73 -16.93
C ARG A 169 17.01 12.47 -18.08
N ALA A 170 15.82 12.02 -18.48
CA ALA A 170 14.96 12.74 -19.42
C ALA A 170 14.12 13.84 -18.75
N GLY A 171 14.23 14.01 -17.43
CA GLY A 171 13.48 15.00 -16.66
C GLY A 171 12.06 14.54 -16.28
N GLU A 172 11.75 13.24 -16.37
CA GLU A 172 10.44 12.67 -16.08
C GLU A 172 10.48 11.75 -14.85
N CYS A 173 9.37 11.70 -14.12
CA CYS A 173 9.16 10.71 -13.07
C CYS A 173 9.00 9.32 -13.68
N PRO A 174 9.55 8.25 -13.05
CA PRO A 174 9.21 6.87 -13.41
C PRO A 174 7.69 6.65 -13.41
N ARG A 175 7.18 5.74 -14.24
CA ARG A 175 5.73 5.57 -14.49
C ARG A 175 4.86 5.57 -13.24
N ALA A 176 5.23 4.79 -12.22
CA ALA A 176 4.47 4.70 -10.98
C ALA A 176 4.46 6.03 -10.21
N ALA A 177 5.61 6.72 -10.12
CA ALA A 177 5.69 8.05 -9.53
C ALA A 177 4.90 9.09 -10.35
N SER A 178 4.93 9.03 -11.69
CA SER A 178 4.09 9.89 -12.53
C SER A 178 2.59 9.70 -12.25
N ALA A 179 2.12 8.46 -12.11
CA ALA A 179 0.74 8.18 -11.74
C ALA A 179 0.38 8.72 -10.35
N MET A 180 1.27 8.55 -9.37
CA MET A 180 1.10 9.09 -8.01
C MET A 180 1.12 10.61 -7.97
N GLU A 181 1.93 11.26 -8.82
CA GLU A 181 2.00 12.72 -8.94
C GLU A 181 0.70 13.32 -9.50
N MET A 182 0.08 12.67 -10.49
CA MET A 182 -1.23 13.11 -10.99
C MET A 182 -2.30 13.08 -9.89
N LEU A 183 -2.27 12.03 -9.05
CA LEU A 183 -3.15 11.91 -7.89
C LEU A 183 -2.81 12.97 -6.83
N ALA A 184 -1.51 13.22 -6.60
CA ALA A 184 -1.05 14.23 -5.65
C ALA A 184 -1.47 15.64 -6.10
N ASP A 185 -1.47 15.94 -7.39
CA ASP A 185 -1.98 17.20 -7.95
C ASP A 185 -3.49 17.36 -7.72
N HIS A 186 -4.28 16.31 -7.94
CA HIS A 186 -5.73 16.33 -7.68
C HIS A 186 -6.04 16.65 -6.21
N TYR A 187 -5.27 16.06 -5.29
CA TYR A 187 -5.52 16.19 -3.85
C TYR A 187 -4.75 17.32 -3.17
N GLY A 188 -3.74 17.92 -3.82
CA GLY A 188 -2.85 18.93 -3.24
C GLY A 188 -1.78 18.36 -2.29
N ILE A 189 -1.43 17.07 -2.43
CA ILE A 189 -0.53 16.35 -1.51
C ILE A 189 0.94 16.69 -1.81
N PRO A 190 1.75 17.16 -0.85
CA PRO A 190 3.18 17.37 -1.08
C PRO A 190 3.90 16.07 -1.49
N SER A 191 4.95 16.20 -2.28
CA SER A 191 5.79 15.06 -2.63
C SER A 191 7.29 15.38 -2.66
N VAL A 192 8.10 14.36 -2.39
CA VAL A 192 9.57 14.42 -2.36
C VAL A 192 10.17 13.29 -3.19
N ASN A 193 10.93 13.64 -4.22
CA ASN A 193 11.52 12.68 -5.15
C ASN A 193 12.98 12.40 -4.80
N PHE A 194 13.21 11.45 -3.89
CA PHE A 194 14.57 11.03 -3.53
C PHE A 194 15.33 10.45 -4.73
N ALA A 195 14.62 9.74 -5.62
CA ALA A 195 15.21 9.13 -6.80
C ALA A 195 15.90 10.14 -7.72
N LEU A 196 15.34 11.35 -7.89
CA LEU A 196 15.96 12.40 -8.66
C LEU A 196 17.33 12.83 -8.10
N LYS A 197 17.46 12.91 -6.76
CA LYS A 197 18.74 13.24 -6.11
C LYS A 197 19.79 12.15 -6.35
N ILE A 198 19.39 10.88 -6.28
CA ILE A 198 20.31 9.74 -6.50
C ILE A 198 20.88 9.77 -7.92
N VAL A 199 20.04 9.98 -8.93
CA VAL A 199 20.49 10.10 -10.32
C VAL A 199 21.41 11.31 -10.51
N GLY A 200 21.09 12.46 -9.93
CA GLY A 200 21.95 13.64 -10.02
C GLY A 200 23.33 13.45 -9.39
N LEU A 201 23.42 12.74 -8.25
CA LEU A 201 24.70 12.43 -7.61
C LEU A 201 25.54 11.45 -8.43
N GLU A 202 24.90 10.47 -9.06
CA GLU A 202 25.59 9.52 -9.95
C GLU A 202 26.12 10.23 -11.21
N GLN A 203 25.32 11.10 -11.83
CA GLN A 203 25.75 11.90 -12.98
C GLN A 203 26.94 12.82 -12.65
N ALA A 204 27.02 13.30 -11.41
CA ALA A 204 28.14 14.10 -10.92
C ALA A 204 29.39 13.26 -10.55
N GLY A 205 29.33 11.93 -10.67
CA GLY A 205 30.42 11.02 -10.30
C GLY A 205 30.58 10.78 -8.80
N GLY A 206 29.65 11.28 -7.98
CA GLY A 206 29.70 11.16 -6.51
C GLY A 206 28.99 9.92 -5.95
N LEU A 207 28.37 9.10 -6.80
CA LEU A 207 27.59 7.94 -6.38
C LEU A 207 27.63 6.84 -7.44
N VAL A 208 27.63 5.57 -6.99
CA VAL A 208 27.39 4.39 -7.83
C VAL A 208 26.11 3.71 -7.35
N PHE A 209 25.16 3.46 -8.26
CA PHE A 209 23.86 2.87 -7.93
C PHE A 209 23.98 1.50 -7.26
N GLN A 210 24.81 0.63 -7.81
CA GLN A 210 24.95 -0.75 -7.36
C GLN A 210 26.41 -1.20 -7.47
N SER A 211 26.94 -1.73 -6.37
CA SER A 211 28.24 -2.41 -6.35
C SER A 211 28.21 -3.54 -5.33
N ALA A 212 28.89 -4.65 -5.62
CA ALA A 212 29.15 -5.71 -4.64
C ALA A 212 30.31 -5.33 -3.70
N GLU A 213 31.27 -4.55 -4.21
CA GLU A 213 32.49 -4.14 -3.52
C GLU A 213 32.37 -2.72 -2.96
N ALA A 214 33.31 -2.35 -2.09
CA ALA A 214 33.44 -0.98 -1.63
C ALA A 214 33.77 -0.04 -2.80
N THR A 215 33.23 1.18 -2.76
CA THR A 215 33.55 2.24 -3.72
C THR A 215 34.80 3.01 -3.26
N PRO A 216 35.48 3.73 -4.17
CA PRO A 216 36.54 4.66 -3.79
C PRO A 216 36.07 5.69 -2.76
N GLU A 217 37.00 6.22 -1.97
CA GLU A 217 36.71 7.27 -0.98
C GLU A 217 36.01 8.47 -1.64
N GLY A 218 34.94 8.97 -1.02
CA GLY A 218 34.14 10.08 -1.54
C GLY A 218 33.10 9.70 -2.60
N ILE A 219 33.03 8.44 -3.03
CA ILE A 219 31.97 7.94 -3.92
C ILE A 219 31.00 7.10 -3.11
N VAL A 220 29.74 7.54 -3.03
CA VAL A 220 28.70 6.82 -2.29
C VAL A 220 28.35 5.52 -3.00
N ARG A 221 28.39 4.40 -2.28
CA ARG A 221 27.79 3.14 -2.72
C ARG A 221 26.33 3.13 -2.31
N PHE A 222 25.43 3.34 -3.27
CA PHE A 222 24.01 3.44 -2.94
C PHE A 222 23.42 2.12 -2.47
N SER A 223 23.66 1.02 -3.18
CA SER A 223 23.08 -0.30 -2.84
C SER A 223 24.00 -1.46 -3.23
N SER A 224 23.70 -2.65 -2.72
CA SER A 224 24.32 -3.90 -3.18
C SER A 224 23.53 -4.62 -4.28
N ASP A 225 22.23 -4.34 -4.40
CA ASP A 225 21.30 -5.07 -5.26
C ASP A 225 20.53 -4.20 -6.26
N GLY A 226 20.81 -2.89 -6.29
CA GLY A 226 20.15 -1.93 -7.16
C GLY A 226 18.81 -1.42 -6.63
N VAL A 227 18.39 -1.82 -5.42
CA VAL A 227 17.07 -1.47 -4.86
C VAL A 227 17.18 -0.96 -3.42
N HIS A 228 17.84 -1.68 -2.53
CA HIS A 228 17.85 -1.36 -1.10
C HIS A 228 19.04 -0.46 -0.75
N PRO A 229 18.81 0.79 -0.31
CA PRO A 229 19.89 1.69 0.04
C PRO A 229 20.73 1.15 1.21
N LEU A 230 22.04 1.40 1.15
CA LEU A 230 22.92 1.34 2.31
C LEU A 230 22.72 2.59 3.19
N ASP A 231 23.41 2.65 4.33
CA ASP A 231 23.19 3.71 5.32
C ASP A 231 23.37 5.13 4.74
N GLU A 232 24.41 5.35 3.93
CA GLU A 232 24.66 6.64 3.25
C GLU A 232 23.55 6.99 2.25
N GLY A 233 23.00 6.01 1.53
CA GLY A 233 21.85 6.21 0.66
C GLY A 233 20.59 6.61 1.43
N HIS A 234 20.36 5.99 2.58
CA HIS A 234 19.29 6.40 3.50
C HIS A 234 19.52 7.77 4.13
N GLN A 235 20.78 8.17 4.35
CA GLN A 235 21.10 9.52 4.81
C GLN A 235 20.76 10.55 3.73
N ILE A 236 21.11 10.31 2.46
CA ILE A 236 20.72 11.19 1.34
C ILE A 236 19.20 11.38 1.28
N TYR A 237 18.42 10.31 1.43
CA TYR A 237 16.95 10.42 1.47
C TYR A 237 16.48 11.32 2.61
N THR A 238 17.09 11.15 3.78
CA THR A 238 16.76 11.93 4.98
C THR A 238 17.08 13.41 4.78
N ASP A 239 18.23 13.73 4.17
CA ASP A 239 18.66 15.11 3.95
C ASP A 239 17.75 15.83 2.95
N VAL A 240 17.33 15.15 1.88
CA VAL A 240 16.35 15.68 0.93
C VAL A 240 15.00 15.89 1.59
N LEU A 241 14.55 14.95 2.44
CA LEU A 241 13.29 15.11 3.18
C LEU A 241 13.36 16.28 4.18
N ALA A 242 14.47 16.41 4.90
CA ALA A 242 14.71 17.52 5.81
C ALA A 242 14.62 18.87 5.08
N GLN A 243 15.29 18.98 3.92
CA GLN A 243 15.19 20.16 3.06
C GLN A 243 13.74 20.43 2.64
N ALA A 244 13.01 19.39 2.20
CA ALA A 244 11.62 19.52 1.78
C ALA A 244 10.71 20.06 2.90
N VAL A 245 10.87 19.55 4.12
CA VAL A 245 10.10 20.00 5.28
C VAL A 245 10.46 21.45 5.64
N GLU A 246 11.73 21.83 5.58
CA GLU A 246 12.15 23.21 5.82
C GLU A 246 11.58 24.18 4.79
N GLU A 247 11.56 23.81 3.50
CA GLU A 247 10.94 24.60 2.44
C GLU A 247 9.42 24.73 2.65
N MET A 248 8.76 23.61 2.96
CA MET A 248 7.32 23.59 3.24
C MET A 248 6.96 24.40 4.50
N THR A 249 7.86 24.53 5.48
CA THR A 249 7.62 25.37 6.68
C THR A 249 7.36 26.83 6.33
N LEU A 250 7.90 27.31 5.21
CA LEU A 250 7.75 28.70 4.79
C LEU A 250 6.38 29.02 4.18
N THR A 251 5.67 28.00 3.67
CA THR A 251 4.46 28.19 2.85
C THR A 251 3.23 27.43 3.36
N SER A 252 3.43 26.35 4.12
CA SER A 252 2.35 25.49 4.60
C SER A 252 1.43 26.22 5.58
N LYS A 253 0.12 25.95 5.49
CA LYS A 253 -0.86 26.42 6.47
C LYS A 253 -1.69 25.24 6.95
N PRO A 254 -2.02 25.15 8.25
CA PRO A 254 -2.91 24.11 8.74
C PRO A 254 -4.24 24.13 7.98
N MET A 255 -4.73 22.98 7.56
CA MET A 255 -5.96 22.86 6.76
C MET A 255 -6.80 21.65 7.16
N ASP A 256 -8.11 21.75 6.93
CA ASP A 256 -9.03 20.62 7.04
C ASP A 256 -9.27 20.03 5.65
N HIS A 257 -8.88 18.76 5.47
CA HIS A 257 -8.93 18.09 4.17
C HIS A 257 -10.30 17.47 3.85
N SER A 258 -11.34 17.62 4.70
CA SER A 258 -12.65 16.98 4.47
C SER A 258 -13.25 17.36 3.11
N SER A 259 -13.08 18.63 2.71
CA SER A 259 -13.57 19.13 1.42
C SER A 259 -12.92 18.44 0.21
N LYS A 260 -11.70 17.92 0.36
CA LYS A 260 -10.98 17.20 -0.71
C LYS A 260 -11.65 15.87 -1.04
N LEU A 261 -12.43 15.29 -0.12
CA LEU A 261 -13.11 14.01 -0.34
C LEU A 261 -14.36 14.13 -1.23
N ALA A 262 -14.81 15.35 -1.52
CA ALA A 262 -16.04 15.60 -2.28
C ALA A 262 -16.01 15.03 -3.71
N LYS A 263 -14.85 15.06 -4.38
CA LYS A 263 -14.70 14.55 -5.74
C LYS A 263 -13.56 13.53 -5.79
N PRO A 264 -13.83 12.26 -6.14
CA PRO A 264 -12.76 11.30 -6.37
C PRO A 264 -11.96 11.64 -7.63
N PHE A 265 -10.72 11.17 -7.68
CA PHE A 265 -9.87 11.18 -8.86
C PHE A 265 -10.25 10.05 -9.82
N VAL A 266 -10.53 8.85 -9.29
CA VAL A 266 -11.15 7.74 -10.02
C VAL A 266 -12.40 7.22 -9.30
N GLU A 267 -13.47 6.96 -10.05
CA GLU A 267 -14.75 6.46 -9.50
C GLU A 267 -14.59 5.09 -8.81
N ASN A 268 -13.71 4.23 -9.32
CA ASN A 268 -13.44 2.89 -8.79
C ASN A 268 -12.31 2.85 -7.75
N ASN A 269 -12.08 3.95 -7.03
CA ASN A 269 -11.09 4.01 -5.95
C ASN A 269 -11.37 2.99 -4.84
N TRP A 270 -10.33 2.62 -4.10
CA TRP A 270 -10.39 1.57 -3.09
C TRP A 270 -10.58 2.12 -1.66
N GLN A 271 -11.34 3.21 -1.50
CA GLN A 271 -11.62 3.78 -0.17
C GLN A 271 -12.33 2.78 0.75
N ALA A 272 -13.18 1.90 0.20
CA ALA A 272 -13.90 0.88 0.97
C ALA A 272 -13.07 -0.36 1.34
N ALA A 273 -11.78 -0.41 0.95
CA ALA A 273 -10.89 -1.51 1.26
C ALA A 273 -10.72 -1.66 2.78
N LYS A 274 -10.81 -2.89 3.27
CA LYS A 274 -10.57 -3.19 4.70
C LYS A 274 -10.13 -4.61 4.95
N MET A 275 -9.61 -4.82 6.15
CA MET A 275 -9.34 -6.14 6.71
C MET A 275 -10.54 -6.56 7.57
N VAL A 276 -11.04 -7.78 7.34
CA VAL A 276 -12.14 -8.38 8.11
C VAL A 276 -11.65 -9.67 8.76
N PRO A 277 -11.74 -9.81 10.09
CA PRO A 277 -11.33 -11.04 10.76
C PRO A 277 -12.11 -12.27 10.28
N LEU A 278 -11.42 -13.40 10.17
CA LEU A 278 -12.07 -14.70 10.05
C LEU A 278 -12.80 -15.03 11.36
N THR A 279 -14.01 -15.59 11.24
CA THR A 279 -14.82 -16.04 12.39
C THR A 279 -14.93 -17.56 12.38
N GLN A 280 -15.19 -18.16 13.54
CA GLN A 280 -15.32 -19.63 13.66
C GLN A 280 -16.39 -20.20 12.72
N GLY A 281 -17.48 -19.46 12.46
CA GLY A 281 -18.54 -19.91 11.53
C GLY A 281 -18.11 -19.97 10.07
N MET A 282 -17.00 -19.31 9.70
CA MET A 282 -16.45 -19.37 8.35
C MET A 282 -15.52 -20.58 8.15
N LEU A 283 -15.10 -21.23 9.24
CA LEU A 283 -14.04 -22.22 9.24
C LEU A 283 -14.62 -23.62 9.46
N SER A 284 -14.15 -24.60 8.70
CA SER A 284 -14.40 -26.01 9.02
C SER A 284 -13.68 -26.41 10.31
N PRO A 285 -14.11 -27.50 11.00
CA PRO A 285 -13.58 -27.88 12.32
C PRO A 285 -12.07 -28.14 12.39
N GLU A 286 -11.42 -28.41 11.26
CA GLU A 286 -10.00 -28.71 11.15
C GLU A 286 -9.11 -27.46 11.38
N TRP A 287 -9.66 -26.26 11.17
CA TRP A 287 -8.94 -25.01 11.37
C TRP A 287 -8.74 -24.70 12.86
N LYS A 288 -7.49 -24.41 13.21
CA LYS A 288 -7.09 -24.10 14.59
C LYS A 288 -6.46 -22.71 14.64
N LEU A 289 -6.83 -21.95 15.65
CA LEU A 289 -6.13 -20.72 15.97
C LEU A 289 -4.74 -21.07 16.53
N LEU A 290 -3.69 -20.51 15.94
CA LEU A 290 -2.33 -20.68 16.44
C LEU A 290 -2.17 -19.94 17.77
N PRO A 291 -1.51 -20.56 18.77
CA PRO A 291 -1.34 -19.95 20.09
C PRO A 291 -0.38 -18.75 20.03
N ALA A 292 -0.51 -17.82 20.98
CA ALA A 292 0.25 -16.56 21.00
C ALA A 292 1.78 -16.75 21.10
N ASP A 293 2.23 -17.89 21.64
CA ASP A 293 3.65 -18.23 21.77
C ASP A 293 4.23 -18.92 20.52
N ASN A 294 3.39 -19.24 19.52
CA ASN A 294 3.83 -19.77 18.24
C ASN A 294 4.76 -18.78 17.52
N SER A 295 5.84 -19.28 16.93
CA SER A 295 6.87 -18.46 16.27
C SER A 295 6.32 -17.63 15.10
N LEU A 296 5.34 -18.14 14.35
CA LEU A 296 4.69 -17.41 13.25
C LEU A 296 3.78 -16.30 13.79
N VAL A 297 3.08 -16.55 14.90
CA VAL A 297 2.26 -15.51 15.56
C VAL A 297 3.15 -14.40 16.10
N ARG A 298 4.28 -14.73 16.72
CA ARG A 298 5.27 -13.73 17.16
C ARG A 298 5.84 -12.91 16.00
N SER A 299 6.06 -13.55 14.85
CA SER A 299 6.65 -12.91 13.66
C SER A 299 5.65 -12.04 12.89
N PHE A 300 4.39 -12.47 12.78
CA PHE A 300 3.42 -11.88 11.85
C PHE A 300 2.14 -11.36 12.52
N GLY A 301 1.82 -11.80 13.74
CA GLY A 301 0.55 -11.50 14.42
C GLY A 301 0.30 -10.01 14.63
N ASN A 302 1.36 -9.22 14.88
CA ASN A 302 1.21 -7.76 14.99
C ASN A 302 0.70 -7.10 13.70
N ARG A 303 1.09 -7.65 12.54
CA ARG A 303 0.73 -7.14 11.20
C ARG A 303 -0.58 -7.73 10.70
N MET A 304 -0.79 -9.02 10.93
CA MET A 304 -1.89 -9.76 10.33
C MET A 304 -3.08 -9.89 11.25
N GLY A 305 -2.87 -9.94 12.57
CA GLY A 305 -3.87 -10.33 13.55
C GLY A 305 -3.80 -11.83 13.87
N PRO A 306 -4.90 -12.44 14.37
CA PRO A 306 -4.97 -13.87 14.69
C PRO A 306 -4.61 -14.75 13.49
N LEU A 307 -3.76 -15.76 13.66
CA LEU A 307 -3.40 -16.71 12.59
C LEU A 307 -4.10 -18.04 12.79
N TRP A 308 -4.82 -18.47 11.77
CA TRP A 308 -5.48 -19.77 11.68
C TRP A 308 -4.64 -20.70 10.81
N GLU A 309 -4.54 -21.97 11.21
CA GLU A 309 -3.86 -23.03 10.47
C GLU A 309 -4.77 -24.25 10.31
N ALA A 310 -4.76 -24.84 9.12
CA ALA A 310 -5.28 -26.19 8.86
C ALA A 310 -4.25 -26.96 8.02
N THR A 311 -4.23 -28.27 8.20
CA THR A 311 -3.26 -29.18 7.55
C THR A 311 -3.95 -30.27 6.72
N GLU A 312 -5.23 -30.50 7.00
CA GLU A 312 -6.05 -31.58 6.50
C GLU A 312 -6.62 -31.21 5.13
N PRO A 313 -6.39 -32.01 4.07
CA PRO A 313 -7.11 -31.89 2.82
C PRO A 313 -8.63 -31.85 3.01
N GLY A 314 -9.30 -30.98 2.27
CA GLY A 314 -10.74 -30.77 2.39
C GLY A 314 -11.16 -29.80 3.49
N ALA A 315 -10.24 -29.30 4.33
CA ALA A 315 -10.54 -28.21 5.25
C ALA A 315 -10.93 -26.94 4.47
N LYS A 316 -11.94 -26.21 4.95
CA LYS A 316 -12.61 -25.12 4.22
C LYS A 316 -12.65 -23.82 4.98
N ILE A 317 -12.53 -22.73 4.23
CA ILE A 317 -12.99 -21.40 4.62
C ILE A 317 -14.15 -21.05 3.69
N THR A 318 -15.32 -20.70 4.24
CA THR A 318 -16.46 -20.24 3.46
C THR A 318 -17.03 -18.97 4.05
N PHE A 319 -17.26 -17.96 3.21
CA PHE A 319 -17.90 -16.72 3.61
C PHE A 319 -18.66 -16.10 2.44
N LYS A 320 -19.60 -15.21 2.76
CA LYS A 320 -20.31 -14.38 1.79
C LYS A 320 -19.89 -12.94 1.93
N PHE A 321 -19.87 -12.22 0.81
CA PHE A 321 -19.62 -10.79 0.84
C PHE A 321 -20.36 -10.06 -0.27
N LYS A 322 -20.76 -8.82 0.01
CA LYS A 322 -21.23 -7.87 -0.98
C LYS A 322 -20.09 -6.98 -1.41
N GLY A 323 -19.64 -7.05 -2.66
CA GLY A 323 -18.49 -6.27 -3.12
C GLY A 323 -17.77 -6.82 -4.33
N SER A 324 -16.73 -6.11 -4.78
CA SER A 324 -16.06 -6.38 -6.06
C SER A 324 -14.81 -7.27 -5.96
N SER A 325 -14.22 -7.42 -4.78
CA SER A 325 -13.01 -8.22 -4.59
C SER A 325 -12.85 -8.75 -3.18
N ALA A 326 -12.31 -9.97 -3.08
CA ALA A 326 -11.88 -10.59 -1.83
C ALA A 326 -10.54 -11.31 -1.99
N LYS A 327 -9.68 -11.18 -0.98
CA LYS A 327 -8.40 -11.91 -0.85
C LYS A 327 -8.30 -12.50 0.56
N LEU A 328 -7.52 -13.55 0.75
CA LEU A 328 -7.04 -13.92 2.08
C LEU A 328 -5.68 -13.28 2.35
N TYR A 329 -5.51 -12.73 3.55
CA TYR A 329 -4.22 -12.31 4.07
C TYR A 329 -3.57 -13.48 4.77
N ASP A 330 -2.48 -13.99 4.21
CA ASP A 330 -2.02 -15.33 4.52
C ASP A 330 -0.50 -15.48 4.43
N LEU A 331 0.01 -16.69 4.65
CA LEU A 331 1.44 -16.97 4.65
C LEU A 331 1.80 -17.95 3.54
N LEU A 332 2.89 -17.65 2.83
CA LEU A 332 3.65 -18.62 2.05
C LEU A 332 4.79 -19.16 2.90
N GLY A 333 5.18 -20.42 2.66
CA GLY A 333 6.29 -21.04 3.38
C GLY A 333 6.65 -22.43 2.87
N PRO A 334 7.78 -22.99 3.35
CA PRO A 334 8.34 -24.23 2.82
C PRO A 334 7.39 -25.44 2.94
N ASP A 335 6.56 -25.47 3.99
CA ASP A 335 5.57 -26.51 4.28
C ASP A 335 4.16 -26.15 3.78
N GLY A 336 4.04 -25.09 2.97
CA GLY A 336 2.76 -24.56 2.50
C GLY A 336 2.05 -25.51 1.53
N GLY A 337 0.74 -25.68 1.69
CA GLY A 337 -0.08 -26.49 0.80
C GLY A 337 -0.48 -25.78 -0.49
N GLN A 338 -1.59 -26.20 -1.06
CA GLN A 338 -2.27 -25.50 -2.15
C GLN A 338 -3.77 -25.60 -1.96
N VAL A 339 -4.51 -24.67 -2.55
CA VAL A 339 -5.95 -24.54 -2.34
C VAL A 339 -6.71 -24.49 -3.66
N ILE A 340 -7.91 -25.06 -3.67
CA ILE A 340 -8.91 -24.83 -4.71
C ILE A 340 -9.84 -23.71 -4.24
N ILE A 341 -10.20 -22.82 -5.16
CA ILE A 341 -11.06 -21.67 -4.90
C ILE A 341 -12.34 -21.83 -5.71
N THR A 342 -13.48 -21.65 -5.05
CA THR A 342 -14.81 -21.61 -5.68
C THR A 342 -15.46 -20.28 -5.38
N VAL A 343 -15.96 -19.61 -6.42
CA VAL A 343 -16.72 -18.35 -6.31
C VAL A 343 -18.06 -18.56 -7.00
N ASP A 344 -19.16 -18.33 -6.29
CA ASP A 344 -20.54 -18.48 -6.80
C ASP A 344 -20.81 -19.83 -7.48
N GLY A 345 -20.29 -20.90 -6.87
CA GLY A 345 -20.42 -22.27 -7.38
C GLY A 345 -19.49 -22.62 -8.55
N VAL A 346 -18.69 -21.66 -9.05
CA VAL A 346 -17.70 -21.89 -10.10
C VAL A 346 -16.33 -22.14 -9.48
N THR A 347 -15.86 -23.38 -9.58
CA THR A 347 -14.54 -23.80 -9.09
C THR A 347 -13.45 -23.48 -10.11
N ARG A 348 -12.36 -22.85 -9.66
CA ARG A 348 -11.18 -22.65 -10.51
C ARG A 348 -10.52 -23.98 -10.85
N GLU A 349 -10.12 -24.15 -12.12
CA GLU A 349 -9.53 -25.41 -12.60
C GLU A 349 -8.21 -25.77 -11.94
N LYS A 350 -7.37 -24.77 -11.60
CA LYS A 350 -6.03 -25.00 -11.07
C LYS A 350 -5.95 -24.64 -9.59
N PRO A 351 -5.35 -25.50 -8.75
CA PRO A 351 -5.05 -25.14 -7.38
C PRO A 351 -4.04 -24.00 -7.34
N VAL A 352 -4.13 -23.16 -6.31
CA VAL A 352 -3.19 -22.08 -6.05
C VAL A 352 -2.22 -22.50 -4.96
N ALA A 353 -0.95 -22.64 -5.32
CA ALA A 353 0.10 -22.97 -4.38
C ALA A 353 0.22 -21.89 -3.30
N ARG A 354 0.30 -22.32 -2.04
CA ARG A 354 0.81 -21.51 -0.93
C ARG A 354 2.31 -21.75 -0.73
N PHE A 355 3.01 -21.82 -1.87
CA PHE A 355 4.45 -22.00 -1.99
C PHE A 355 4.95 -21.34 -3.28
N ASP A 356 6.20 -20.85 -3.28
CA ASP A 356 6.86 -20.31 -4.46
C ASP A 356 8.39 -20.42 -4.36
N SER A 357 9.10 -19.83 -5.32
CA SER A 357 10.56 -19.83 -5.41
C SER A 357 11.29 -19.12 -4.27
N TYR A 358 10.59 -18.45 -3.35
CA TYR A 358 11.17 -17.77 -2.19
C TYR A 358 10.90 -18.48 -0.87
N CYS A 359 10.17 -19.59 -0.90
CA CYS A 359 9.72 -20.32 0.30
C CYS A 359 10.83 -21.13 0.98
N THR A 360 12.04 -20.57 1.16
CA THR A 360 13.04 -21.10 2.10
C THR A 360 12.73 -20.72 3.55
N TYR A 361 11.82 -19.76 3.76
CA TYR A 361 11.27 -19.24 5.02
C TYR A 361 9.78 -18.87 4.85
N HIS A 362 9.06 -18.62 5.96
CA HIS A 362 7.68 -18.12 5.93
C HIS A 362 7.61 -16.62 5.72
N ARG A 363 6.65 -16.15 4.94
CA ARG A 363 6.44 -14.72 4.72
C ARG A 363 4.99 -14.40 4.43
N ILE A 364 4.63 -13.16 4.73
CA ILE A 364 3.33 -12.57 4.38
C ILE A 364 3.10 -12.67 2.87
N ALA A 365 1.86 -12.98 2.51
CA ALA A 365 1.36 -12.97 1.16
C ALA A 365 -0.11 -12.58 1.14
N THR A 366 -0.65 -12.49 -0.08
CA THR A 366 -2.09 -12.46 -0.29
C THR A 366 -2.49 -13.59 -1.22
N LEU A 367 -3.69 -14.11 -1.05
CA LEU A 367 -4.31 -15.06 -1.94
C LEU A 367 -5.55 -14.43 -2.56
N SER A 368 -5.49 -14.06 -3.84
CA SER A 368 -6.64 -13.49 -4.55
C SER A 368 -7.74 -14.54 -4.77
N LEU A 369 -8.92 -14.30 -4.21
CA LEU A 369 -10.08 -15.20 -4.28
C LEU A 369 -11.09 -14.76 -5.34
N ALA A 370 -11.32 -13.46 -5.44
CA ALA A 370 -12.25 -12.83 -6.36
C ALA A 370 -11.79 -11.41 -6.70
N GLU A 371 -11.99 -11.00 -7.95
CA GLU A 371 -11.66 -9.66 -8.45
C GLU A 371 -12.58 -9.32 -9.62
N GLY A 372 -12.96 -8.05 -9.75
CA GLY A 372 -13.80 -7.58 -10.85
C GLY A 372 -15.26 -8.04 -10.79
N LEU A 373 -15.76 -8.37 -9.61
CA LEU A 373 -17.17 -8.72 -9.41
C LEU A 373 -18.06 -7.46 -9.32
N ASP A 374 -19.38 -7.63 -9.47
CA ASP A 374 -20.34 -6.52 -9.29
C ASP A 374 -20.33 -6.06 -7.82
N PRO A 375 -19.97 -4.80 -7.51
CA PRO A 375 -19.92 -4.32 -6.13
C PRO A 375 -21.28 -4.34 -5.40
N ASN A 376 -22.40 -4.50 -6.12
CA ASN A 376 -23.74 -4.50 -5.57
C ASN A 376 -24.32 -5.89 -5.29
N GLU A 377 -23.68 -6.96 -5.78
CA GLU A 377 -24.13 -8.33 -5.61
C GLU A 377 -23.47 -9.01 -4.40
N VAL A 378 -24.12 -10.05 -3.89
CA VAL A 378 -23.58 -10.90 -2.82
C VAL A 378 -22.96 -12.13 -3.46
N HIS A 379 -21.68 -12.34 -3.17
CA HIS A 379 -20.89 -13.46 -3.67
C HIS A 379 -20.57 -14.44 -2.55
N THR A 380 -20.56 -15.73 -2.87
CA THR A 380 -20.12 -16.79 -1.96
C THR A 380 -18.74 -17.28 -2.38
N VAL A 381 -17.80 -17.29 -1.43
CA VAL A 381 -16.43 -17.77 -1.64
C VAL A 381 -16.18 -18.98 -0.76
N THR A 382 -15.63 -20.03 -1.35
CA THR A 382 -15.08 -21.18 -0.64
C THR A 382 -13.63 -21.41 -1.04
N VAL A 383 -12.76 -21.56 -0.04
CA VAL A 383 -11.36 -21.94 -0.20
C VAL A 383 -11.17 -23.29 0.47
N GLU A 384 -10.71 -24.29 -0.28
CA GLU A 384 -10.55 -25.67 0.16
C GLU A 384 -9.10 -26.13 0.02
N ILE A 385 -8.54 -26.75 1.07
CA ILE A 385 -7.18 -27.33 1.01
C ILE A 385 -7.18 -28.53 0.06
N HIS A 386 -6.31 -28.49 -0.94
CA HIS A 386 -6.16 -29.55 -1.93
C HIS A 386 -5.46 -30.79 -1.33
N PRO A 387 -5.81 -32.02 -1.73
CA PRO A 387 -5.15 -33.24 -1.25
C PRO A 387 -3.69 -33.38 -1.68
N GLU A 388 -3.32 -32.83 -2.82
CA GLU A 388 -1.92 -32.87 -3.29
C GLU A 388 -1.14 -31.67 -2.74
N GLN A 389 0.15 -31.86 -2.48
CA GLN A 389 1.07 -30.77 -2.18
C GLN A 389 1.52 -30.05 -3.47
N PRO A 390 1.90 -28.76 -3.40
CA PRO A 390 2.38 -28.03 -4.57
C PRO A 390 3.75 -28.55 -5.03
N ASP A 391 4.09 -28.30 -6.30
CA ASP A 391 5.42 -28.51 -6.83
C ASP A 391 6.46 -27.65 -6.07
N ARG A 392 7.48 -28.32 -5.51
CA ARG A 392 8.56 -27.68 -4.75
C ARG A 392 9.76 -27.30 -5.60
N GLN A 393 9.85 -27.77 -6.85
CA GLN A 393 10.98 -27.47 -7.73
C GLN A 393 11.28 -25.96 -7.91
N PRO A 394 10.30 -25.04 -7.86
CA PRO A 394 10.60 -23.62 -8.00
C PRO A 394 11.61 -23.05 -6.98
N VAL A 395 11.80 -23.67 -5.80
CA VAL A 395 12.80 -23.19 -4.82
C VAL A 395 14.19 -23.81 -5.03
N ALA A 396 14.32 -24.82 -5.90
CA ALA A 396 15.52 -25.66 -6.02
C ALA A 396 16.80 -24.84 -6.26
N PHE A 397 16.76 -23.81 -7.10
CA PHE A 397 17.94 -22.98 -7.41
C PHE A 397 18.51 -22.21 -6.20
N ARG A 398 17.78 -22.17 -5.08
CA ARG A 398 18.22 -21.55 -3.82
C ARG A 398 18.79 -22.55 -2.81
N LEU A 399 18.72 -23.84 -3.12
CA LEU A 399 19.16 -24.93 -2.24
C LEU A 399 20.56 -25.39 -2.65
N LYS A 400 21.30 -25.98 -1.70
CA LYS A 400 22.65 -26.50 -1.95
C LYS A 400 22.58 -27.90 -2.56
N ASP A 401 21.65 -28.71 -2.09
CA ASP A 401 21.36 -30.05 -2.59
C ASP A 401 19.83 -30.23 -2.73
N PRO A 402 19.24 -29.75 -3.83
CA PRO A 402 17.79 -29.79 -4.01
C PRO A 402 17.18 -31.20 -3.98
N GLU A 403 17.90 -32.21 -4.48
CA GLU A 403 17.41 -33.58 -4.57
C GLU A 403 17.17 -34.21 -3.19
N THR A 404 18.01 -33.84 -2.21
CA THR A 404 17.90 -34.27 -0.81
C THR A 404 17.02 -33.31 -0.01
N GLU A 405 17.28 -32.01 -0.10
CA GLU A 405 16.62 -31.00 0.73
C GLU A 405 15.10 -30.96 0.48
N LEU A 406 14.65 -31.07 -0.76
CA LEU A 406 13.21 -31.04 -1.08
C LEU A 406 12.45 -32.25 -0.55
N LYS A 407 13.13 -33.38 -0.28
CA LYS A 407 12.52 -34.56 0.35
C LYS A 407 12.47 -34.46 1.88
N ALA A 408 13.17 -33.50 2.47
CA ALA A 408 13.18 -33.31 3.92
C ALA A 408 11.82 -32.81 4.44
N PRO A 409 11.45 -33.11 5.71
CA PRO A 409 10.17 -32.69 6.29
C PRO A 409 9.86 -31.19 6.18
N LYS A 410 10.89 -30.34 6.07
CA LYS A 410 10.75 -28.89 5.86
C LYS A 410 9.89 -28.54 4.64
N TYR A 411 10.05 -29.28 3.53
CA TYR A 411 9.39 -29.00 2.26
C TYR A 411 8.22 -29.95 1.97
N GLN A 412 7.76 -30.67 2.99
CA GLN A 412 6.62 -31.59 2.89
C GLN A 412 5.42 -31.01 3.63
N GLY A 413 4.23 -31.21 3.07
CA GLY A 413 2.96 -30.90 3.75
C GLY A 413 2.03 -29.99 2.97
N THR A 414 0.83 -29.87 3.51
CA THR A 414 -0.35 -29.22 2.92
C THR A 414 -0.83 -28.04 3.75
N LYS A 415 0.03 -27.47 4.62
CA LYS A 415 -0.41 -26.49 5.61
C LYS A 415 -0.85 -25.20 4.95
N VAL A 416 -2.02 -24.71 5.32
CA VAL A 416 -2.50 -23.39 4.92
C VAL A 416 -2.68 -22.54 6.16
N ARG A 417 -2.16 -21.32 6.10
CA ARG A 417 -2.17 -20.38 7.22
C ARG A 417 -2.71 -19.05 6.76
N THR A 418 -3.77 -18.57 7.39
CA THR A 418 -4.40 -17.30 7.03
C THR A 418 -4.85 -16.52 8.26
N SER A 419 -5.14 -15.24 8.10
CA SER A 419 -5.51 -14.36 9.19
C SER A 419 -6.86 -13.66 8.95
N GLN A 420 -6.88 -12.73 7.99
CA GLN A 420 -8.02 -11.87 7.74
C GLN A 420 -8.38 -11.91 6.25
N ILE A 421 -9.63 -11.58 5.95
CA ILE A 421 -10.11 -11.35 4.60
C ILE A 421 -9.78 -9.90 4.25
N LEU A 422 -9.12 -9.68 3.12
CA LEU A 422 -8.94 -8.35 2.53
C LEU A 422 -10.07 -8.13 1.53
N ILE A 423 -10.91 -7.13 1.74
CA ILE A 423 -12.15 -6.99 0.98
C ILE A 423 -12.38 -5.57 0.47
N LEU A 424 -12.85 -5.46 -0.77
CA LEU A 424 -13.50 -4.27 -1.32
C LEU A 424 -15.00 -4.51 -1.29
N GLY A 425 -15.63 -4.12 -0.19
CA GLY A 425 -17.03 -4.44 0.11
C GLY A 425 -17.24 -4.85 1.56
N ASP A 426 -18.28 -5.61 1.85
CA ASP A 426 -18.68 -6.00 3.21
C ASP A 426 -18.95 -7.51 3.28
N VAL A 427 -18.39 -8.18 4.28
CA VAL A 427 -18.80 -9.55 4.62
C VAL A 427 -20.24 -9.50 5.12
N VAL A 428 -21.08 -10.39 4.60
CA VAL A 428 -22.49 -10.50 5.01
C VAL A 428 -22.71 -11.81 5.73
N THR A 429 -23.51 -11.76 6.78
CA THR A 429 -24.04 -12.96 7.45
C THR A 429 -25.36 -13.35 6.80
N ASP A 430 -25.63 -14.65 6.78
CA ASP A 430 -26.95 -15.17 6.38
C ASP A 430 -28.07 -14.76 7.34
#